data_AF-A0A833SPQ1-F1
#
_entry.id   AF-A0A833SPQ1-F1
#
_cell.length_a   1.000
_cell.length_b   1.000
_cell.length_c   1.000
_cell.angle_alpha   90.00
_cell.angle_beta   90.00
_cell.angle_gamma   90.00
#
_symmetry.space_group_name_H-M   'P 1'
#
loop_
_entity.id
_entity.type
_entity.pdbx_description
1 polymer ?
#
loop_
_entity_poly.entity_id
_entity_poly.type
_entity_poly.pdbx_seq_one_letter_code
_entity_poly.pdbx_strand_id
1 'polypeptide(L)'
;MTTSKPAPYDYKIEPSADALFPAEKSRYHLYVSYPCPFACRALAARNLLGLEDVISLSVAHPVAQKTNPTDPNDEHKSWAFVDPAKSPTMVGANGKIYPTNDCVPDTVNHVTFVCDLYEKVDTAPRTFSVPVLWDKKKGTIVSEESTGILRTFDSGFRELVPSDVHLYPEELRAEIDAVNDGIVTEVTMSFSKKMFAPTETKAYEALAKLDKMLAKKRFLVGKGVTEADVRLFHTLIRLDTSPD
;
A
#
# COMPACT_ATOMS: atom_id res chain seq x y z
N MET A 1 -9.36 -4.93 -31.39
CA MET A 1 -10.38 -4.64 -30.37
C MET A 1 -9.64 -4.23 -29.12
N THR A 2 -9.79 -2.98 -28.68
CA THR A 2 -9.21 -2.53 -27.40
C THR A 2 -9.94 -3.26 -26.28
N THR A 3 -9.32 -4.29 -25.72
CA THR A 3 -9.83 -4.95 -24.52
C THR A 3 -9.86 -3.89 -23.42
N SER A 4 -11.05 -3.60 -22.89
CA SER A 4 -11.19 -2.68 -21.76
C SER A 4 -10.41 -3.25 -20.57
N LYS A 5 -9.59 -2.43 -19.91
CA LYS A 5 -8.90 -2.81 -18.67
C LYS A 5 -9.95 -3.33 -17.66
N PRO A 6 -9.71 -4.46 -16.98
CA PRO A 6 -10.65 -4.97 -15.98
C PRO A 6 -10.84 -3.93 -14.86
N ALA A 7 -12.03 -3.94 -14.26
CA ALA A 7 -12.31 -3.10 -13.11
C ALA A 7 -11.32 -3.42 -11.97
N PRO A 8 -10.86 -2.41 -11.22
CA PRO A 8 -10.03 -2.64 -10.04
C PRO A 8 -10.85 -3.38 -8.98
N TYR A 9 -10.15 -4.17 -8.15
CA TYR A 9 -10.75 -4.70 -6.92
C TYR A 9 -10.89 -3.56 -5.92
N ASP A 10 -12.12 -3.24 -5.52
CA ASP A 10 -12.39 -2.12 -4.59
C ASP A 10 -13.63 -2.38 -3.73
N TYR A 11 -13.67 -3.54 -3.09
CA TYR A 11 -14.67 -3.85 -2.08
C TYR A 11 -14.23 -3.36 -0.69
N LYS A 12 -15.21 -3.20 0.20
CA LYS A 12 -14.98 -2.80 1.60
C LYS A 12 -15.25 -3.95 2.55
N ILE A 13 -14.52 -3.96 3.66
CA ILE A 13 -14.84 -4.78 4.82
C ILE A 13 -15.74 -3.94 5.73
N GLU A 14 -16.84 -4.54 6.18
CA GLU A 14 -17.85 -3.85 6.98
C GLU A 14 -18.08 -4.60 8.30
N PRO A 15 -18.45 -3.93 9.40
CA PRO A 15 -18.71 -4.59 10.69
C PRO A 15 -19.87 -5.60 10.64
N SER A 16 -20.84 -5.36 9.76
CA SER A 16 -22.02 -6.22 9.63
C SER A 16 -21.64 -7.65 9.23
N ALA A 17 -22.17 -8.64 9.97
CA ALA A 17 -21.97 -10.06 9.67
C ALA A 17 -22.55 -10.49 8.32
N ASP A 18 -23.57 -9.79 7.83
CA ASP A 18 -24.23 -10.07 6.54
C ASP A 18 -23.57 -9.34 5.36
N ALA A 19 -22.50 -8.57 5.60
CA ALA A 19 -21.77 -7.88 4.54
C ALA A 19 -21.15 -8.88 3.56
N LEU A 20 -20.83 -8.41 2.34
CA LEU A 20 -20.11 -9.24 1.38
C LEU A 20 -18.74 -9.66 1.93
N PHE A 21 -18.09 -8.77 2.66
CA PHE A 21 -16.84 -9.01 3.39
C PHE A 21 -17.02 -8.52 4.84
N PRO A 22 -17.53 -9.36 5.77
CA PRO A 22 -17.71 -8.98 7.16
C PRO A 22 -16.37 -8.91 7.90
N ALA A 23 -16.23 -7.98 8.84
CA ALA A 23 -15.04 -7.88 9.67
C ALA A 23 -14.91 -9.12 10.56
N GLU A 24 -13.79 -9.84 10.43
CA GLU A 24 -13.56 -11.09 11.16
C GLU A 24 -12.07 -11.25 11.50
N LYS A 25 -11.80 -11.65 12.75
CA LYS A 25 -10.44 -11.95 13.20
C LYS A 25 -9.84 -13.09 12.39
N SER A 26 -8.60 -12.91 11.95
CA SER A 26 -7.84 -13.91 11.21
C SER A 26 -8.46 -14.32 9.87
N ARG A 27 -9.41 -13.56 9.29
CA ARG A 27 -9.95 -13.80 7.94
C ARG A 27 -9.14 -13.13 6.84
N TYR A 28 -8.60 -11.95 7.10
CA TYR A 28 -7.96 -11.13 6.08
C TYR A 28 -6.44 -11.20 6.13
N HIS A 29 -5.82 -10.96 4.98
CA HIS A 29 -4.37 -10.91 4.83
C HIS A 29 -3.97 -9.72 3.96
N LEU A 30 -2.92 -9.01 4.34
CA LEU A 30 -2.38 -7.88 3.61
C LEU A 30 -1.05 -8.28 2.96
N TYR A 31 -0.93 -8.07 1.65
CA TYR A 31 0.34 -8.21 0.93
C TYR A 31 0.90 -6.83 0.60
N VAL A 32 2.16 -6.60 0.93
CA VAL A 32 2.84 -5.31 0.71
C VAL A 32 4.26 -5.50 0.18
N SER A 33 4.87 -4.40 -0.25
CA SER A 33 6.33 -4.31 -0.40
C SER A 33 6.77 -2.92 0.07
N TYR A 34 7.82 -2.85 0.91
CA TYR A 34 8.26 -1.62 1.56
C TYR A 34 8.65 -0.45 0.62
N PRO A 35 9.21 -0.68 -0.58
CA PRO A 35 9.49 0.43 -1.49
C PRO A 35 8.22 1.15 -1.96
N CYS A 36 7.08 0.47 -2.02
CA CYS A 36 5.83 1.05 -2.52
C CYS A 36 5.19 2.00 -1.47
N PRO A 37 5.13 3.32 -1.71
CA PRO A 37 4.52 4.25 -0.76
C PRO A 37 3.03 3.97 -0.55
N PHE A 38 2.33 3.51 -1.59
CA PHE A 38 0.92 3.14 -1.52
C PHE A 38 0.71 1.92 -0.61
N ALA A 39 1.57 0.90 -0.71
CA ALA A 39 1.48 -0.27 0.15
C ALA A 39 1.78 0.09 1.62
N CYS A 40 2.74 0.98 1.84
CA CYS A 40 3.07 1.43 3.19
C CYS A 40 1.96 2.27 3.84
N ARG A 41 1.08 2.94 3.10
CA ARG A 41 -0.12 3.59 3.68
C ARG A 41 -1.05 2.56 4.32
N ALA A 42 -1.34 1.46 3.62
CA ALA A 42 -2.17 0.38 4.15
C ALA A 42 -1.50 -0.32 5.34
N LEU A 43 -0.19 -0.54 5.28
CA LEU A 43 0.58 -1.10 6.39
C LEU A 43 0.58 -0.17 7.62
N ALA A 44 0.77 1.13 7.42
CA ALA A 44 0.74 2.10 8.50
C ALA A 44 -0.64 2.15 9.15
N ALA A 45 -1.72 2.11 8.34
CA ALA A 45 -3.07 2.02 8.86
C ALA A 45 -3.28 0.77 9.72
N ARG A 46 -2.83 -0.41 9.26
CA ARG A 46 -2.88 -1.65 10.03
C ARG A 46 -2.24 -1.48 11.41
N ASN A 47 -1.05 -0.89 11.48
CA ASN A 47 -0.31 -0.77 12.75
C ASN A 47 -0.85 0.35 13.64
N LEU A 48 -1.21 1.51 13.08
CA LEU A 48 -1.78 2.63 13.84
C LEU A 48 -3.13 2.28 14.47
N LEU A 49 -3.89 1.39 13.85
CA LEU A 49 -5.21 0.96 14.30
C LEU A 49 -5.17 -0.31 15.17
N GLY A 50 -3.99 -0.89 15.45
CA GLY A 50 -3.85 -2.07 16.30
C GLY A 50 -4.34 -3.38 15.65
N LEU A 51 -4.33 -3.45 14.32
CA LEU A 51 -4.89 -4.59 13.57
C LEU A 51 -3.90 -5.75 13.37
N GLU A 52 -2.74 -5.73 14.04
CA GLU A 52 -1.68 -6.69 13.78
C GLU A 52 -2.07 -8.15 14.06
N ASP A 53 -2.88 -8.36 15.10
CA ASP A 53 -3.40 -9.67 15.51
C ASP A 53 -4.67 -10.10 14.74
N VAL A 54 -5.23 -9.20 13.94
CA VAL A 54 -6.49 -9.41 13.20
C VAL A 54 -6.22 -9.65 11.72
N ILE A 55 -5.28 -8.90 11.15
CA ILE A 55 -4.91 -8.92 9.75
C ILE A 55 -3.47 -9.42 9.64
N SER A 56 -3.32 -10.64 9.14
CA SER A 56 -2.00 -11.22 8.84
C SER A 56 -1.31 -10.49 7.68
N LEU A 57 0.01 -10.60 7.59
CA LEU A 57 0.85 -9.80 6.67
C LEU A 57 1.86 -10.69 5.94
N SER A 58 2.06 -10.42 4.65
CA SER A 58 3.23 -10.87 3.88
C SER A 58 3.92 -9.68 3.24
N VAL A 59 5.24 -9.72 3.20
CA VAL A 59 6.09 -8.63 2.73
C VAL A 59 6.96 -9.16 1.60
N ALA A 60 6.64 -8.75 0.38
CA ALA A 60 7.42 -9.09 -0.79
C ALA A 60 8.73 -8.29 -0.82
N HIS A 61 9.77 -8.92 -1.34
CA HIS A 61 11.11 -8.36 -1.41
C HIS A 61 11.11 -7.04 -2.21
N PRO A 62 11.93 -6.03 -1.81
CA PRO A 62 11.95 -4.70 -2.42
C PRO A 62 12.33 -4.68 -3.91
N VAL A 63 13.14 -5.66 -4.34
CA VAL A 63 13.58 -5.79 -5.73
C VAL A 63 12.73 -6.82 -6.46
N ALA A 64 12.00 -6.35 -7.48
CA ALA A 64 11.21 -7.21 -8.37
C ALA A 64 12.09 -8.18 -9.16
N GLN A 65 11.55 -9.37 -9.42
CA GLN A 65 12.23 -10.49 -10.06
C GLN A 65 11.51 -10.88 -11.35
N LYS A 66 12.22 -11.54 -12.27
CA LYS A 66 11.59 -12.15 -13.45
C LYS A 66 10.65 -13.26 -13.00
N THR A 67 9.45 -13.31 -13.59
CA THR A 67 8.45 -14.33 -13.23
C THR A 67 8.77 -15.70 -13.82
N ASN A 68 9.39 -15.75 -14.99
CA ASN A 68 9.92 -16.96 -15.59
C ASN A 68 11.41 -16.78 -15.93
N PRO A 69 12.33 -17.08 -14.99
CA PRO A 69 13.77 -16.93 -15.23
C PRO A 69 14.32 -17.92 -16.26
N THR A 70 13.56 -18.97 -16.60
CA THR A 70 13.99 -19.99 -17.58
C THR A 70 13.67 -19.61 -19.02
N ASP A 71 12.74 -18.69 -19.24
CA ASP A 71 12.44 -18.15 -20.56
C ASP A 71 13.27 -16.89 -20.80
N PRO A 72 14.24 -16.91 -21.73
CA PRO A 72 15.07 -15.74 -22.02
C PRO A 72 14.26 -14.56 -22.58
N ASN A 73 13.06 -14.82 -23.13
CA ASN A 73 12.17 -13.80 -23.68
C ASN A 73 11.17 -13.26 -22.65
N ASP A 74 11.11 -13.84 -21.43
CA ASP A 74 10.27 -13.28 -20.38
C ASP A 74 10.90 -11.99 -19.83
N GLU A 75 10.24 -10.89 -20.13
CA GLU A 75 10.54 -9.57 -19.57
C GLU A 75 9.63 -9.24 -18.38
N HIS A 76 8.62 -10.06 -18.11
CA HIS A 76 7.67 -9.82 -17.05
C HIS A 76 8.36 -9.94 -15.68
N LYS A 77 8.06 -8.97 -14.81
CA LYS A 77 8.63 -8.88 -13.47
C LYS A 77 7.54 -8.62 -12.45
N SER A 78 7.70 -9.22 -11.28
CA SER A 78 6.79 -9.03 -10.16
C SER A 78 7.54 -9.04 -8.83
N TRP A 79 6.88 -8.54 -7.78
CA TRP A 79 7.44 -8.61 -6.43
C TRP A 79 7.37 -10.05 -5.94
N ALA A 80 8.50 -10.54 -5.41
CA ALA A 80 8.65 -11.92 -4.98
C ALA A 80 8.49 -12.05 -3.45
N PHE A 81 7.75 -13.06 -3.01
CA PHE A 81 7.71 -13.48 -1.62
C PHE A 81 8.87 -14.44 -1.38
N VAL A 82 9.82 -14.03 -0.53
CA VAL A 82 11.02 -14.80 -0.23
C VAL A 82 10.99 -15.18 1.24
N ASP A 83 11.31 -16.45 1.53
CA ASP A 83 11.48 -16.95 2.88
C ASP A 83 12.94 -16.70 3.32
N PRO A 84 13.18 -15.79 4.29
CA PRO A 84 14.55 -15.46 4.72
C PRO A 84 15.28 -16.66 5.33
N ALA A 85 14.54 -17.63 5.89
CA ALA A 85 15.12 -18.84 6.47
C ALA A 85 15.64 -19.81 5.38
N LYS A 86 15.11 -19.72 4.15
CA LYS A 86 15.53 -20.54 3.01
C LYS A 86 16.51 -19.82 2.10
N SER A 87 16.32 -18.52 1.90
CA SER A 87 17.17 -17.68 1.05
C SER A 87 17.47 -16.37 1.77
N PRO A 88 18.62 -16.24 2.46
CA PRO A 88 18.95 -15.05 3.24
C PRO A 88 19.26 -13.82 2.36
N THR A 89 19.48 -14.04 1.07
CA THR A 89 19.75 -12.99 0.08
C THR A 89 19.02 -13.25 -1.23
N MET A 90 18.91 -12.21 -2.06
CA MET A 90 18.41 -12.30 -3.43
C MET A 90 19.21 -11.38 -4.36
N VAL A 91 19.43 -11.84 -5.59
CA VAL A 91 20.13 -11.06 -6.62
C VAL A 91 19.11 -10.17 -7.35
N GLY A 92 19.36 -8.87 -7.40
CA GLY A 92 18.54 -7.94 -8.17
C GLY A 92 18.86 -7.96 -9.66
N ALA A 93 17.99 -7.36 -10.47
CA ALA A 93 18.21 -7.26 -11.93
C ALA A 93 19.50 -6.49 -12.32
N ASN A 94 20.06 -5.71 -11.38
CA ASN A 94 21.34 -5.01 -11.54
C ASN A 94 22.56 -5.85 -11.12
N GLY A 95 22.38 -7.15 -10.83
CA GLY A 95 23.43 -8.06 -10.38
C GLY A 95 23.89 -7.89 -8.93
N LYS A 96 23.33 -6.91 -8.18
CA LYS A 96 23.67 -6.71 -6.77
C LYS A 96 22.91 -7.68 -5.89
N ILE A 97 23.52 -8.04 -4.76
CA ILE A 97 22.93 -8.92 -3.74
C ILE A 97 22.23 -8.06 -2.69
N TYR A 98 20.99 -8.41 -2.37
CA TYR A 98 20.15 -7.73 -1.39
C TYR A 98 19.76 -8.70 -0.26
N PRO A 99 19.69 -8.24 1.01
CA PRO A 99 19.23 -9.07 2.11
C PRO A 99 17.72 -9.31 2.05
N THR A 100 17.27 -10.44 2.56
CA THR A 100 15.82 -10.79 2.60
C THR A 100 15.23 -10.68 4.01
N ASN A 101 16.01 -10.27 5.02
CA ASN A 101 15.64 -10.30 6.45
C ASN A 101 14.24 -9.77 6.79
N ASP A 102 13.79 -8.70 6.12
CA ASP A 102 12.50 -8.05 6.38
C ASP A 102 11.37 -8.58 5.48
N CYS A 103 11.65 -9.59 4.65
CA CYS A 103 10.64 -10.27 3.86
C CYS A 103 9.82 -11.20 4.78
N VAL A 104 8.53 -11.28 4.49
CA VAL A 104 7.64 -12.24 5.12
C VAL A 104 7.05 -13.07 3.98
N PRO A 105 7.35 -14.38 3.91
CA PRO A 105 6.88 -15.23 2.82
C PRO A 105 5.35 -15.35 2.85
N ASP A 106 4.76 -15.67 1.70
CA ASP A 106 3.32 -15.94 1.64
C ASP A 106 2.98 -17.26 2.34
N THR A 107 2.38 -17.15 3.53
CA THR A 107 1.90 -18.29 4.32
C THR A 107 0.44 -18.63 4.05
N VAL A 108 -0.25 -17.92 3.15
CA VAL A 108 -1.68 -18.05 2.89
C VAL A 108 -1.92 -18.78 1.58
N ASN A 109 -1.37 -18.29 0.47
CA ASN A 109 -1.56 -18.90 -0.84
C ASN A 109 -0.33 -19.67 -1.33
N HIS A 110 0.80 -19.53 -0.62
CA HIS A 110 2.09 -20.11 -0.95
C HIS A 110 2.55 -19.78 -2.37
N VAL A 111 2.24 -18.57 -2.85
CA VAL A 111 2.67 -18.12 -4.17
C VAL A 111 4.07 -17.53 -4.13
N THR A 112 4.73 -17.48 -5.29
CA THR A 112 6.08 -16.92 -5.39
C THR A 112 6.02 -15.43 -5.65
N PHE A 113 5.06 -14.98 -6.45
CA PHE A 113 4.96 -13.60 -6.90
C PHE A 113 3.60 -12.98 -6.60
N VAL A 114 3.57 -11.64 -6.51
CA VAL A 114 2.31 -10.89 -6.38
C VAL A 114 1.38 -11.13 -7.58
N CYS A 115 1.92 -11.33 -8.80
CA CYS A 115 1.09 -11.58 -9.98
C CYS A 115 0.27 -12.88 -9.84
N ASP A 116 0.85 -13.91 -9.23
CA ASP A 116 0.19 -15.19 -8.98
C ASP A 116 -1.08 -15.02 -8.12
N LEU A 117 -1.12 -14.01 -7.22
CA LEU A 117 -2.33 -13.70 -6.43
C LEU A 117 -3.48 -13.22 -7.32
N TYR A 118 -3.17 -12.39 -8.32
CA TYR A 118 -4.16 -11.87 -9.26
C TYR A 118 -4.62 -12.97 -10.22
N GLU A 119 -3.67 -13.73 -10.77
CA GLU A 119 -3.95 -14.83 -11.70
C GLU A 119 -4.78 -15.95 -11.06
N LYS A 120 -4.69 -16.11 -9.73
CA LYS A 120 -5.58 -16.99 -8.95
C LYS A 120 -7.05 -16.55 -8.98
N VAL A 121 -7.34 -15.26 -9.13
CA VAL A 121 -8.71 -14.73 -9.14
C VAL A 121 -9.23 -14.60 -10.57
N ASP A 122 -8.43 -14.00 -11.45
CA ASP A 122 -8.76 -13.87 -12.87
C ASP A 122 -7.49 -13.72 -13.73
N THR A 123 -7.53 -14.20 -14.97
CA THR A 123 -6.41 -14.11 -15.92
C THR A 123 -6.53 -12.91 -16.86
N ALA A 124 -7.39 -11.93 -16.56
CA ALA A 124 -7.56 -10.77 -17.43
C ALA A 124 -6.28 -9.90 -17.37
N PRO A 125 -5.78 -9.42 -18.52
CA PRO A 125 -4.59 -8.57 -18.54
C PRO A 125 -4.77 -7.34 -17.65
N ARG A 126 -3.94 -7.21 -16.62
CA ARG A 126 -3.96 -6.10 -15.66
C ARG A 126 -2.58 -5.78 -15.13
N THR A 127 -2.46 -4.63 -14.48
CA THR A 127 -1.27 -4.29 -13.70
C THR A 127 -1.36 -5.02 -12.36
N PHE A 128 -0.35 -5.81 -12.03
CA PHE A 128 -0.20 -6.39 -10.70
C PHE A 128 0.39 -5.34 -9.76
N SER A 129 -0.26 -5.10 -8.63
CA SER A 129 0.13 -4.01 -7.74
C SER A 129 0.19 -4.46 -6.28
N VAL A 130 0.80 -3.62 -5.45
CA VAL A 130 0.70 -3.69 -3.99
C VAL A 130 0.24 -2.31 -3.48
N PRO A 131 -0.59 -2.24 -2.42
CA PRO A 131 -1.00 -3.35 -1.55
C PRO A 131 -2.09 -4.24 -2.16
N VAL A 132 -2.21 -5.47 -1.66
CA VAL A 132 -3.34 -6.37 -1.93
C VAL A 132 -3.98 -6.78 -0.60
N LEU A 133 -5.25 -6.45 -0.42
CA LEU A 133 -6.07 -6.94 0.69
C LEU A 133 -6.81 -8.20 0.24
N TRP A 134 -6.54 -9.31 0.90
CA TRP A 134 -7.00 -10.64 0.53
C TRP A 134 -7.96 -11.23 1.55
N ASP A 135 -9.01 -11.88 1.07
CA ASP A 135 -9.93 -12.67 1.87
C ASP A 135 -9.53 -14.15 1.82
N LYS A 136 -9.06 -14.68 2.95
CA LYS A 136 -8.63 -16.09 3.04
C LYS A 136 -9.78 -17.08 2.93
N LYS A 137 -11.00 -16.69 3.32
CA LYS A 137 -12.17 -17.59 3.25
C LYS A 137 -12.68 -17.71 1.82
N LYS A 138 -12.71 -16.60 1.09
CA LYS A 138 -13.19 -16.58 -0.31
C LYS A 138 -12.07 -16.86 -1.32
N GLY A 139 -10.82 -16.79 -0.92
CA GLY A 139 -9.68 -16.97 -1.82
C GLY A 139 -9.66 -15.91 -2.92
N THR A 140 -9.93 -14.65 -2.57
CA THR A 140 -10.06 -13.55 -3.55
C THR A 140 -9.48 -12.23 -3.04
N ILE A 141 -9.26 -11.29 -3.95
CA ILE A 141 -8.84 -9.93 -3.66
C ILE A 141 -10.08 -9.12 -3.25
N VAL A 142 -10.02 -8.52 -2.06
CA VAL A 142 -11.04 -7.57 -1.57
C VAL A 142 -10.80 -6.20 -2.19
N SER A 143 -9.58 -5.69 -2.06
CA SER A 143 -9.19 -4.40 -2.63
C SER A 143 -7.71 -4.38 -2.97
N GLU A 144 -7.37 -3.63 -4.01
CA GLU A 144 -6.02 -3.26 -4.40
C GLU A 144 -5.77 -1.74 -4.30
N GLU A 145 -6.77 -0.98 -3.82
CA GLU A 145 -6.68 0.48 -3.70
C GLU A 145 -6.23 0.88 -2.29
N SER A 146 -5.05 1.49 -2.22
CA SER A 146 -4.38 1.84 -0.97
C SER A 146 -5.23 2.72 -0.03
N THR A 147 -5.95 3.71 -0.57
CA THR A 147 -6.78 4.63 0.23
C THR A 147 -8.05 3.94 0.70
N GLY A 148 -8.67 3.13 -0.15
CA GLY A 148 -9.83 2.30 0.13
C GLY A 148 -9.52 1.27 1.20
N ILE A 149 -8.36 0.63 1.16
CA ILE A 149 -7.88 -0.28 2.21
C ILE A 149 -7.67 0.47 3.52
N LEU A 150 -7.01 1.64 3.49
CA LEU A 150 -6.81 2.45 4.70
C LEU A 150 -8.14 2.81 5.36
N ARG A 151 -9.10 3.33 4.58
CA ARG A 151 -10.44 3.70 5.08
C ARG A 151 -11.22 2.48 5.54
N THR A 152 -11.07 1.34 4.85
CA THR A 152 -11.65 0.05 5.25
C THR A 152 -11.11 -0.42 6.59
N PHE A 153 -9.81 -0.26 6.84
CA PHE A 153 -9.22 -0.59 8.15
C PHE A 153 -9.71 0.37 9.23
N ASP A 154 -9.80 1.66 8.92
CA ASP A 154 -10.24 2.71 9.85
C ASP A 154 -11.68 2.50 10.36
N SER A 155 -12.61 2.05 9.52
CA SER A 155 -14.01 1.87 9.93
C SER A 155 -14.43 0.41 10.12
N GLY A 156 -13.93 -0.51 9.29
CA GLY A 156 -14.46 -1.86 9.16
C GLY A 156 -14.26 -2.72 10.41
N PHE A 157 -13.18 -2.51 11.16
CA PHE A 157 -12.79 -3.39 12.27
C PHE A 157 -13.05 -2.82 13.67
N ARG A 158 -13.71 -1.67 13.79
CA ARG A 158 -13.86 -0.94 15.07
C ARG A 158 -14.53 -1.73 16.18
N GLU A 159 -15.51 -2.57 15.84
CA GLU A 159 -16.19 -3.42 16.83
C GLU A 159 -15.28 -4.56 17.33
N LEU A 160 -14.33 -5.02 16.51
CA LEU A 160 -13.39 -6.08 16.85
C LEU A 160 -12.13 -5.56 17.56
N VAL A 161 -11.64 -4.39 17.13
CA VAL A 161 -10.46 -3.72 17.68
C VAL A 161 -10.82 -2.26 17.91
N PRO A 162 -11.24 -1.91 19.15
CA PRO A 162 -11.37 -0.53 19.54
C PRO A 162 -10.03 0.18 19.41
N SER A 163 -10.04 1.39 18.85
CA SER A 163 -8.84 2.22 18.72
C SER A 163 -9.21 3.68 18.96
N ASP A 164 -8.33 4.41 19.65
CA ASP A 164 -8.47 5.85 19.88
C ASP A 164 -7.95 6.68 18.68
N VAL A 165 -7.29 6.03 17.73
CA VAL A 165 -6.83 6.67 16.49
C VAL A 165 -7.95 6.62 15.47
N HIS A 166 -8.36 7.75 14.92
CA HIS A 166 -9.31 7.84 13.81
C HIS A 166 -8.64 8.52 12.62
N LEU A 167 -8.39 7.75 11.56
CA LEU A 167 -7.69 8.29 10.38
C LEU A 167 -8.62 9.10 9.48
N TYR A 168 -9.93 8.79 9.45
CA TYR A 168 -10.92 9.50 8.63
C TYR A 168 -12.25 9.76 9.37
N PRO A 169 -12.21 10.48 10.51
CA PRO A 169 -13.38 10.76 11.35
C PRO A 169 -14.36 11.69 10.63
N GLU A 170 -15.66 11.47 10.85
CA GLU A 170 -16.76 12.09 10.10
C GLU A 170 -16.69 13.62 10.12
N GLU A 171 -16.43 14.20 11.28
CA GLU A 171 -16.39 15.64 11.51
C GLU A 171 -15.22 16.35 10.82
N LEU A 172 -14.16 15.62 10.42
CA LEU A 172 -13.01 16.19 9.73
C LEU A 172 -12.95 15.82 8.24
N ARG A 173 -13.84 14.97 7.72
CA ARG A 173 -13.74 14.43 6.34
C ARG A 173 -13.60 15.52 5.28
N ALA A 174 -14.42 16.57 5.36
CA ALA A 174 -14.37 17.66 4.39
C ALA A 174 -13.01 18.39 4.39
N GLU A 175 -12.41 18.64 5.57
CA GLU A 175 -11.09 19.27 5.67
C GLU A 175 -9.98 18.30 5.23
N ILE A 176 -10.10 17.01 5.59
CA ILE A 176 -9.17 15.95 5.16
C ILE A 176 -9.16 15.80 3.64
N ASP A 177 -10.33 15.70 3.01
CA ASP A 177 -10.45 15.57 1.56
C ASP A 177 -9.91 16.82 0.86
N ALA A 178 -10.21 18.02 1.35
CA ALA A 178 -9.67 19.27 0.81
C ALA A 178 -8.13 19.34 0.89
N VAL A 179 -7.55 18.92 2.01
CA VAL A 179 -6.08 18.86 2.17
C VAL A 179 -5.46 17.78 1.30
N ASN A 180 -6.12 16.63 1.17
CA ASN A 180 -5.70 15.53 0.33
C ASN A 180 -5.67 15.91 -1.15
N ASP A 181 -6.75 16.54 -1.64
CA ASP A 181 -6.89 16.99 -3.02
C ASP A 181 -6.01 18.21 -3.32
N GLY A 182 -5.70 19.00 -2.29
CA GLY A 182 -4.78 20.13 -2.35
C GLY A 182 -3.32 19.71 -2.11
N ILE A 183 -2.77 20.15 -0.97
CA ILE A 183 -1.32 20.11 -0.70
C ILE A 183 -0.73 18.70 -0.72
N VAL A 184 -1.45 17.68 -0.26
CA VAL A 184 -0.94 16.30 -0.26
C VAL A 184 -0.78 15.78 -1.69
N THR A 185 -1.76 16.03 -2.56
CA THR A 185 -1.68 15.69 -3.98
C THR A 185 -0.63 16.54 -4.68
N GLU A 186 -0.54 17.84 -4.39
CA GLU A 186 0.47 18.74 -4.97
C GLU A 186 1.89 18.24 -4.67
N VAL A 187 2.19 17.92 -3.40
CA VAL A 187 3.48 17.37 -2.98
C VAL A 187 3.69 15.99 -3.60
N THR A 188 2.74 15.07 -3.45
CA THR A 188 2.87 13.69 -3.98
C THR A 188 3.11 13.69 -5.48
N MET A 189 2.35 14.47 -6.25
CA MET A 189 2.49 14.53 -7.71
C MET A 189 3.77 15.25 -8.13
N SER A 190 4.19 16.29 -7.42
CA SER A 190 5.47 16.97 -7.69
C SER A 190 6.66 16.02 -7.57
N PHE A 191 6.59 15.06 -6.65
CA PHE A 191 7.62 14.03 -6.48
C PHE A 191 7.32 12.70 -7.20
N SER A 192 6.15 12.57 -7.84
CA SER A 192 5.74 11.36 -8.60
C SER A 192 5.78 11.52 -10.12
N LYS A 193 5.73 12.74 -10.68
CA LYS A 193 5.48 12.97 -12.14
C LYS A 193 6.57 12.42 -13.08
N LYS A 194 7.65 11.91 -12.49
CA LYS A 194 8.58 10.84 -12.88
C LYS A 194 9.65 10.96 -11.79
N MET A 195 10.17 9.89 -11.18
CA MET A 195 11.24 9.96 -10.17
C MET A 195 12.50 10.77 -10.60
N PHE A 196 12.56 11.34 -11.82
CA PHE A 196 13.72 12.04 -12.40
C PHE A 196 13.39 13.25 -13.31
N ALA A 197 12.21 13.91 -13.20
CA ALA A 197 12.01 15.19 -13.90
C ALA A 197 10.99 16.17 -13.25
N PRO A 198 10.98 16.39 -11.93
CA PRO A 198 10.35 17.59 -11.40
C PRO A 198 11.09 18.81 -11.95
N THR A 199 10.37 19.81 -12.47
CA THR A 199 10.97 21.15 -12.50
C THR A 199 11.12 21.56 -11.04
N GLU A 200 12.33 21.45 -10.50
CA GLU A 200 12.69 21.63 -9.09
C GLU A 200 11.87 22.72 -8.39
N THR A 201 11.64 23.84 -9.06
CA THR A 201 10.86 24.98 -8.58
C THR A 201 9.47 24.61 -8.04
N LYS A 202 8.68 23.78 -8.75
CA LYS A 202 7.31 23.43 -8.31
C LYS A 202 7.30 22.54 -7.08
N ALA A 203 8.29 21.65 -6.99
CA ALA A 203 8.44 20.77 -5.84
C ALA A 203 8.81 21.58 -4.58
N TYR A 204 9.77 22.50 -4.69
CA TYR A 204 10.14 23.40 -3.60
C TYR A 204 9.01 24.36 -3.20
N GLU A 205 8.22 24.86 -4.16
CA GLU A 205 7.03 25.67 -3.86
C GLU A 205 5.99 24.89 -3.04
N ALA A 206 5.70 23.65 -3.41
CA ALA A 206 4.79 22.78 -2.67
C ALA A 206 5.32 22.50 -1.26
N LEU A 207 6.62 22.19 -1.11
CA LEU A 207 7.24 22.01 0.20
C LEU A 207 7.20 23.29 1.04
N ALA A 208 7.44 24.46 0.45
CA ALA A 208 7.37 25.74 1.18
C ALA A 208 5.95 26.09 1.64
N LYS A 209 4.91 25.72 0.87
CA LYS A 209 3.51 25.83 1.31
C LYS A 209 3.24 24.90 2.48
N LEU A 210 3.67 23.65 2.37
CA LEU A 210 3.51 22.63 3.41
C LEU A 210 4.22 23.05 4.71
N ASP A 211 5.45 23.54 4.62
CA ASP A 211 6.24 24.04 5.75
C ASP A 211 5.53 25.17 6.49
N LYS A 212 4.99 26.15 5.76
CA LYS A 212 4.19 27.24 6.36
C LYS A 212 2.92 26.74 7.07
N MET A 213 2.32 25.66 6.58
CA MET A 213 1.15 25.04 7.24
C MET A 213 1.57 24.33 8.53
N LEU A 214 2.59 23.48 8.46
CA LEU A 214 3.06 22.67 9.59
C LEU A 214 3.83 23.48 10.65
N ALA A 215 4.34 24.67 10.31
CA ALA A 215 4.88 25.61 11.29
C ALA A 215 3.82 26.09 12.31
N LYS A 216 2.53 25.96 12.01
CA LYS A 216 1.42 26.42 12.86
C LYS A 216 0.62 25.29 13.49
N LYS A 217 0.73 24.07 12.97
CA LYS A 217 -0.05 22.90 13.41
C LYS A 217 0.83 21.66 13.37
N ARG A 218 0.69 20.78 14.36
CA ARG A 218 1.46 19.52 14.42
C ARG A 218 1.08 18.51 13.33
N PHE A 219 -0.18 18.51 12.93
CA PHE A 219 -0.75 17.62 11.90
C PHE A 219 -1.46 18.46 10.85
N LEU A 220 -1.70 17.87 9.69
CA LEU A 220 -2.35 18.53 8.57
C LEU A 220 -3.78 18.97 8.89
N VAL A 221 -4.54 18.10 9.56
CA VAL A 221 -5.95 18.32 9.91
C VAL A 221 -6.20 17.85 11.35
N GLY A 222 -6.96 18.64 12.11
CA GLY A 222 -7.31 18.30 13.49
C GLY A 222 -6.14 18.33 14.47
N LYS A 223 -6.22 17.51 15.52
CA LYS A 223 -5.23 17.44 16.63
C LYS A 223 -4.43 16.14 16.68
N GLY A 224 -4.77 15.17 15.84
CA GLY A 224 -4.15 13.84 15.77
C GLY A 224 -3.79 13.47 14.34
N VAL A 225 -3.17 12.30 14.17
CA VAL A 225 -2.83 11.75 12.86
C VAL A 225 -4.11 11.41 12.10
N THR A 226 -4.21 11.90 10.86
CA THR A 226 -5.28 11.56 9.91
C THR A 226 -4.71 10.81 8.70
N GLU A 227 -5.58 10.32 7.81
CA GLU A 227 -5.14 9.71 6.55
C GLU A 227 -4.33 10.68 5.69
N ALA A 228 -4.54 12.00 5.81
CA ALA A 228 -3.76 12.99 5.09
C ALA A 228 -2.30 12.97 5.53
N ASP A 229 -2.05 12.88 6.83
CA ASP A 229 -0.70 12.77 7.40
C ASP A 229 -0.04 11.46 6.97
N VAL A 230 -0.78 10.34 7.02
CA VAL A 230 -0.29 9.03 6.57
C VAL A 230 0.08 9.05 5.09
N ARG A 231 -0.77 9.63 4.23
CA ARG A 231 -0.53 9.74 2.79
C ARG A 231 0.70 10.59 2.49
N LEU A 232 0.82 11.74 3.15
CA LEU A 232 1.94 12.66 2.98
C LEU A 232 3.26 12.08 3.49
N PHE A 233 3.26 11.49 4.69
CA PHE A 233 4.47 10.93 5.32
C PHE A 233 5.18 9.95 4.40
N HIS A 234 4.43 9.07 3.73
CA HIS A 234 5.01 8.06 2.84
C HIS A 234 5.60 8.64 1.55
N THR A 235 5.22 9.86 1.18
CA THR A 235 5.92 10.64 0.15
C THR A 235 7.20 11.24 0.74
N LEU A 236 7.08 11.98 1.87
CA LEU A 236 8.18 12.75 2.45
C LEU A 236 9.37 11.89 2.89
N ILE A 237 9.11 10.75 3.54
CA ILE A 237 10.15 9.86 4.06
C ILE A 237 11.05 9.25 2.96
N ARG A 238 10.63 9.35 1.69
CA ARG A 238 11.36 8.82 0.53
C ARG A 238 12.12 9.88 -0.26
N LEU A 239 11.98 11.16 0.10
CA LEU A 239 12.58 12.27 -0.65
C LEU A 239 14.11 12.22 -0.59
N ASP A 240 14.68 12.23 0.62
CA ASP A 240 16.14 12.32 0.80
C ASP A 240 16.89 11.04 0.40
N THR A 241 16.18 9.91 0.28
CA THR A 241 16.77 8.60 -0.04
C THR A 241 16.69 8.25 -1.53
N SER A 242 15.99 9.06 -2.33
CA SER A 242 15.93 8.85 -3.77
C SER A 242 17.24 9.37 -4.39
N PRO A 243 18.05 8.52 -5.04
CA PRO A 243 19.29 8.98 -5.65
C PRO A 243 19.00 10.01 -6.75
N ASP A 244 19.85 11.03 -6.86
CA ASP A 244 19.89 11.98 -7.99
C ASP A 244 20.06 11.25 -9.34
#